data_AF-R7AD65-F1
#
_entry.id   AF-R7AD65-F1
#
_cell.length_a   1.000
_cell.length_b   1.000
_cell.length_c   1.000
_cell.angle_alpha   90.00
_cell.angle_beta   90.00
_cell.angle_gamma   90.00
#
_symmetry.space_group_name_H-M   'P 1'
#
loop_
_entity.id
_entity.type
_entity.pdbx_description
1 polymer ?
#
loop_
_entity_poly.entity_id
_entity_poly.type
_entity_poly.pdbx_seq_one_letter_code
_entity_poly.pdbx_strand_id
1 'polypeptide(L)' 'MCRAVEELCDEARNEGHAEGKNEEKLENAAKLLRQGKLTREEISEVLGIDTETVDKIAESLG' A
#
# COMPACT_ATOMS: atom_id res chain seq x y z
N MET A 1 7.52 34.94 -20.21
CA MET A 1 7.76 34.21 -18.94
C MET A 1 6.55 34.44 -18.06
N CYS A 2 5.56 33.54 -18.12
CA CYS A 2 4.35 33.67 -17.30
C CYS A 2 4.59 33.03 -15.93
N ARG A 3 4.62 33.84 -14.88
CA ARG A 3 4.69 33.45 -13.47
C ARG A 3 3.30 33.06 -12.96
N ALA A 4 2.76 31.95 -13.45
CA ALA A 4 1.41 31.51 -13.07
C ALA A 4 1.29 29.98 -12.98
N VAL A 5 2.36 29.28 -12.57
CA VAL A 5 2.34 27.81 -12.46
C VAL A 5 3.01 27.26 -11.19
N GLU A 6 3.39 28.09 -10.22
CA GLU A 6 4.19 27.62 -9.05
C GLU A 6 3.42 27.54 -7.72
N GLU A 7 2.10 27.73 -7.69
CA GLU A 7 1.31 27.67 -6.43
C GLU A 7 0.14 26.68 -6.47
N LEU A 8 0.24 25.59 -7.25
CA LEU A 8 -0.77 24.52 -7.30
C LEU A 8 -0.17 23.09 -7.24
N CYS A 9 1.10 22.96 -6.89
CA CYS A 9 1.84 21.68 -7.01
C CYS A 9 2.33 21.07 -5.69
N ASP A 10 1.87 21.55 -4.54
CA ASP A 10 2.26 20.97 -3.24
C ASP A 10 1.15 20.13 -2.57
N GLU A 11 -0.12 20.52 -2.66
CA GLU A 11 -1.20 19.76 -1.99
C GLU A 11 -1.53 18.43 -2.68
N ALA A 12 -1.47 18.34 -4.01
CA ALA A 12 -1.75 17.10 -4.75
C ALA A 12 -0.64 16.02 -4.61
N ARG A 13 0.56 16.40 -4.17
CA ARG A 13 1.68 15.44 -4.01
C ARG A 13 1.59 14.65 -2.71
N ASN A 14 1.02 15.22 -1.66
CA ASN A 14 1.03 14.57 -0.36
C ASN A 14 -0.06 13.49 -0.25
N GLU A 15 -1.23 13.70 -0.86
CA GLU A 15 -2.35 12.74 -0.84
C GLU A 15 -2.07 11.53 -1.73
N GLY A 16 -1.65 11.74 -2.98
CA GLY A 16 -1.34 10.64 -3.90
C GLY A 16 -0.14 9.78 -3.47
N HIS A 17 0.79 10.32 -2.68
CA HIS A 17 1.96 9.59 -2.21
C HIS A 17 1.67 8.75 -0.95
N ALA A 18 0.68 9.14 -0.15
CA ALA A 18 0.20 8.35 0.99
C ALA A 18 -0.71 7.21 0.53
N GLU A 19 -1.62 7.48 -0.42
CA GLU A 19 -2.48 6.45 -1.02
C GLU A 19 -1.67 5.40 -1.79
N GLY A 20 -0.73 5.82 -2.63
CA GLY A 20 0.10 4.88 -3.40
C GLY A 20 0.95 3.95 -2.53
N LYS A 21 1.43 4.42 -1.36
CA LYS A 21 2.17 3.58 -0.41
C LYS A 21 1.29 2.52 0.25
N ASN A 22 0.02 2.85 0.51
CA ASN A 22 -0.91 1.90 1.09
C ASN A 22 -1.30 0.85 0.04
N GLU A 23 -1.60 1.27 -1.18
CA GLU A 23 -1.93 0.37 -2.30
C GLU A 23 -0.78 -0.62 -2.60
N GLU A 24 0.46 -0.13 -2.66
CA GLU A 24 1.65 -0.97 -2.88
C GLU A 24 1.81 -2.05 -1.78
N LYS A 25 1.56 -1.70 -0.52
CA LYS A 25 1.60 -2.67 0.59
C LYS A 25 0.54 -3.75 0.45
N LEU A 26 -0.68 -3.39 0.06
CA LEU A 26 -1.77 -4.35 -0.14
C LEU A 26 -1.47 -5.29 -1.31
N GLU A 27 -0.96 -4.78 -2.44
CA GLU A 27 -0.55 -5.61 -3.57
C GLU A 27 0.60 -6.56 -3.21
N ASN A 28 1.58 -6.08 -2.44
CA ASN A 28 2.70 -6.89 -1.98
C ASN A 28 2.25 -7.98 -1.00
N ALA A 29 1.33 -7.66 -0.08
CA ALA A 29 0.73 -8.64 0.82
C ALA A 29 0.03 -9.75 0.01
N ALA A 30 -0.75 -9.39 -1.00
CA ALA A 30 -1.41 -10.35 -1.88
C ALA A 30 -0.41 -11.25 -2.62
N LYS A 31 0.69 -10.70 -3.14
CA LYS A 31 1.76 -11.48 -3.79
C LYS A 31 2.41 -12.46 -2.81
N LEU A 32 2.73 -12.03 -1.59
CA LEU A 32 3.36 -12.88 -0.58
C LEU A 32 2.42 -14.01 -0.11
N LEU A 33 1.13 -13.70 0.08
CA LEU A 33 0.10 -14.69 0.40
C LEU A 33 -0.01 -15.77 -0.70
N ARG A 34 -0.03 -15.37 -1.98
CA ARG A 34 -0.04 -16.31 -3.12
C ARG A 34 1.21 -17.17 -3.21
N GLN A 35 2.37 -16.66 -2.77
CA GLN A 35 3.60 -17.44 -2.75
C GLN A 35 3.57 -18.55 -1.69
N GLY A 36 2.77 -18.38 -0.61
CA GLY A 36 2.62 -19.36 0.45
C GLY A 36 3.90 -19.62 1.27
N LYS A 37 4.88 -18.70 1.21
CA LYS A 37 6.18 -18.84 1.86
C LYS A 37 6.26 -18.18 3.24
N LEU A 38 5.37 -17.23 3.51
CA LEU A 38 5.30 -16.47 4.75
C LEU A 38 3.92 -16.65 5.37
N THR A 39 3.86 -16.67 6.70
CA THR A 39 2.60 -16.65 7.44
C THR A 39 1.96 -15.25 7.37
N ARG A 40 0.68 -15.16 7.75
CA ARG A 40 -0.03 -13.88 7.78
C ARG A 40 0.61 -12.88 8.76
N GLU A 41 1.14 -13.39 9.88
CA GLU A 41 1.86 -12.61 10.88
C GLU A 41 3.20 -12.10 10.34
N GLU A 42 3.98 -12.95 9.66
CA GLU A 42 5.23 -12.53 9.03
C GLU A 42 5.01 -11.46 7.94
N ILE A 43 3.95 -11.60 7.15
CA ILE A 43 3.58 -10.61 6.12
C ILE A 43 3.20 -9.27 6.75
N SER A 44 2.44 -9.31 7.85
CA SER A 44 2.08 -8.14 8.66
C SER A 44 3.32 -7.41 9.18
N GLU A 45 4.28 -8.14 9.75
CA GLU A 45 5.54 -7.55 10.25
C GLU A 45 6.41 -6.98 9.12
N VAL A 46 6.55 -7.70 8.00
CA VAL A 46 7.40 -7.26 6.87
C VAL A 46 6.85 -6.03 6.17
N LEU A 47 5.52 -5.93 6.01
CA LEU A 47 4.89 -4.83 5.28
C LEU A 47 4.41 -3.69 6.19
N GLY A 48 4.42 -3.91 7.51
CA GLY A 48 3.92 -2.97 8.50
C GLY A 48 2.47 -2.61 8.24
N ILE A 49 1.63 -3.63 8.06
CA ILE A 49 0.17 -3.53 7.92
C ILE A 49 -0.48 -4.48 8.93
N ASP A 50 -1.67 -4.15 9.40
CA ASP A 50 -2.35 -4.97 10.39
C ASP A 50 -2.63 -6.39 9.88
N THR A 51 -2.52 -7.37 10.79
CA THR A 51 -2.79 -8.77 10.47
C THR A 51 -4.24 -8.97 10.01
N GLU A 52 -5.20 -8.19 10.53
CA GLU A 52 -6.59 -8.17 10.05
C GLU A 52 -6.70 -7.77 8.57
N THR A 53 -5.88 -6.81 8.13
CA THR A 53 -5.82 -6.42 6.71
C THR A 53 -5.26 -7.57 5.86
N VAL A 54 -4.22 -8.25 6.35
CA VAL A 54 -3.66 -9.44 5.68
C VAL A 54 -4.70 -10.57 5.58
N ASP A 55 -5.49 -10.80 6.63
CA ASP A 55 -6.60 -11.76 6.62
C ASP A 55 -7.64 -11.43 5.56
N LYS A 56 -8.13 -10.18 5.50
CA LYS A 56 -9.10 -9.72 4.49
C LYS A 56 -8.58 -9.92 3.06
N ILE A 57 -7.29 -9.68 2.83
CA ILE A 57 -6.66 -9.93 1.53
C ILE A 57 -6.64 -11.44 1.24
N ALA A 58 -6.26 -12.27 2.21
CA ALA A 58 -6.24 -13.71 2.05
C ALA A 58 -7.63 -14.28 1.75
N GLU A 59 -8.68 -13.79 2.40
CA GLU A 59 -10.08 -14.14 2.11
C GLU A 59 -10.50 -13.73 0.70
N SER A 60 -10.06 -12.55 0.24
CA SER A 60 -10.36 -12.05 -1.12
C SER A 60 -9.59 -12.79 -2.22
N LEU A 61 -8.52 -13.51 -1.86
CA LEU A 61 -7.72 -14.34 -2.76
C LEU A 61 -8.20 -15.80 -2.84
N GLY A 62 -9.09 -16.21 -1.92
CA GLY A 62 -9.65 -17.55 -1.79
C GLY A 62 -10.59 -17.94 -2.92
#